data_AF-A0A966SGL6-F1
#
_entry.id   AF-A0A966SGL6-F1
#
_cell.length_a   1.000
_cell.length_b   1.000
_cell.length_c   1.000
_cell.angle_alpha   90.00
_cell.angle_beta   90.00
_cell.angle_gamma   90.00
#
_symmetry.space_group_name_H-M   'P 1'
#
loop_
_entity.id
_entity.type
_entity.pdbx_description
1 polymer ?
#
loop_
_entity_poly.entity_id
_entity_poly.type
_entity_poly.pdbx_seq_one_letter_code
_entity_poly.pdbx_strand_id
1 'polypeptide(L)'
;MVNQTNPLLSLTSLQLGNSGNYNCLVSTPLGSILSSNAQLIVFSPFTFGSSAFKPGGLFQLTAMGDNGRSYRMEMSTDLITWNPVVTNTVSGGAATFTDSTAAGRPQRFYRLLLLP
;
A
#
# COMPACT_ATOMS: atom_id res chain seq x y z
N MET A 1 22.81 6.24 1.04
CA MET A 1 24.07 6.29 1.81
C MET A 1 25.15 5.65 0.97
N VAL A 2 26.08 6.46 0.48
CA VAL A 2 27.25 5.98 -0.27
C VAL A 2 28.32 5.58 0.75
N ASN A 3 29.10 4.51 0.49
CA ASN A 3 30.23 4.03 1.31
C ASN A 3 29.91 3.24 2.60
N GLN A 4 28.87 2.39 2.63
CA GLN A 4 28.85 1.31 3.65
C GLN A 4 29.76 0.17 3.23
N THR A 5 30.64 -0.29 4.13
CA THR A 5 31.61 -1.37 3.91
C THR A 5 31.24 -2.68 4.63
N ASN A 6 30.10 -2.69 5.34
CA ASN A 6 29.55 -3.92 5.93
C ASN A 6 28.93 -4.80 4.85
N PRO A 7 28.96 -6.13 4.99
CA PRO A 7 28.29 -7.04 4.06
C PRO A 7 26.76 -6.94 4.09
N LEU A 8 26.19 -6.19 5.03
CA LEU A 8 24.77 -5.94 5.18
C LEU A 8 24.47 -4.44 5.21
N LEU A 9 23.60 -3.99 4.31
CA LEU A 9 22.99 -2.66 4.33
C LEU A 9 21.67 -2.72 5.10
N SER A 10 21.63 -2.13 6.30
CA SER A 10 20.41 -2.00 7.09
C SER A 10 19.81 -0.60 6.90
N LEU A 11 18.62 -0.52 6.31
CA LEU A 11 17.86 0.72 6.16
C LEU A 11 16.69 0.73 7.15
N THR A 12 16.69 1.68 8.08
CA THR A 12 15.58 1.91 9.01
C THR A 12 14.81 3.16 8.59
N SER A 13 13.53 3.25 8.96
CA SER A 13 12.67 4.41 8.66
C SER A 13 12.68 4.78 7.17
N LEU A 14 12.42 3.78 6.32
CA LEU A 14 12.42 3.94 4.87
C LEU A 14 11.50 5.08 4.42
N GLN A 15 12.02 5.92 3.54
CA GLN A 15 11.32 7.00 2.87
C GLN A 15 11.23 6.72 1.37
N LEU A 16 10.31 7.39 0.67
CA LEU A 16 10.11 7.21 -0.78
C LEU A 16 11.43 7.36 -1.57
N GLY A 17 12.28 8.32 -1.17
CA GLY A 17 13.59 8.56 -1.76
C GLY A 17 14.63 7.46 -1.54
N ASN A 18 14.33 6.42 -0.75
CA ASN A 18 15.16 5.22 -0.65
C ASN A 18 14.82 4.19 -1.73
N SER A 19 13.76 4.38 -2.51
CA SER A 19 13.47 3.51 -3.65
C SER A 19 14.58 3.62 -4.71
N GLY A 20 14.95 2.48 -5.30
CA GLY A 20 15.99 2.44 -6.33
C GLY A 20 16.65 1.08 -6.43
N ASN A 21 17.68 1.02 -7.28
CA ASN A 21 18.52 -0.15 -7.43
C ASN A 21 19.67 -0.11 -6.43
N TYR A 22 19.89 -1.22 -5.74
CA TYR A 22 20.98 -1.45 -4.83
C TYR A 22 21.84 -2.59 -5.38
N ASN A 23 23.14 -2.47 -5.28
CA ASN A 23 24.08 -3.55 -5.58
C ASN A 23 25.20 -3.57 -4.55
N CYS A 24 25.88 -4.70 -4.46
CA CYS A 24 27.02 -4.87 -3.58
C CYS A 24 28.29 -4.79 -4.41
N LEU A 25 29.26 -3.99 -3.95
CA LEU A 25 30.60 -3.94 -4.50
C LEU A 25 31.52 -4.72 -3.56
N VAL A 26 32.23 -5.72 -4.11
CA VAL A 26 33.34 -6.37 -3.42
C VAL A 26 34.64 -5.84 -4.04
N SER A 27 35.53 -5.30 -3.20
CA SER A 27 36.79 -4.71 -3.65
C SER A 27 37.97 -5.28 -2.88
N THR A 28 39.06 -5.52 -3.60
CA THR A 28 40.37 -5.95 -3.09
C THR A 28 41.46 -5.09 -3.75
N PRO A 29 42.71 -5.11 -3.26
CA PRO A 29 43.81 -4.41 -3.94
C PRO A 29 44.04 -4.88 -5.40
N LEU A 30 43.55 -6.06 -5.77
CA LEU A 30 43.71 -6.64 -7.11
C LEU A 30 42.53 -6.30 -8.05
N GLY A 31 41.47 -5.65 -7.55
CA GLY A 31 40.30 -5.27 -8.35
C GLY A 31 38.98 -5.38 -7.60
N SER A 32 37.88 -5.13 -8.31
CA SER A 32 36.53 -5.16 -7.74
C SER A 32 35.50 -5.78 -8.69
N ILE A 33 34.41 -6.28 -8.13
CA ILE A 33 33.27 -6.85 -8.85
C ILE A 33 31.96 -6.36 -8.22
N LEU A 34 30.94 -6.13 -9.07
CA LEU A 34 29.59 -5.77 -8.66
C LEU A 34 28.66 -6.97 -8.74
N SER A 35 27.70 -7.06 -7.81
CA SER A 35 26.57 -7.97 -7.93
C SER A 35 25.58 -7.52 -9.01
N SER A 36 24.58 -8.36 -9.31
CA SER A 36 23.35 -7.90 -9.96
C SER A 36 22.60 -6.88 -9.09
N ASN A 37 21.73 -6.08 -9.70
CA ASN A 37 20.91 -5.12 -8.99
C ASN A 37 19.74 -5.81 -8.25
N ALA A 38 19.51 -5.40 -7.01
CA ALA A 38 18.28 -5.62 -6.27
C ALA A 38 17.45 -4.33 -6.29
N GLN A 39 16.16 -4.44 -6.61
CA GLN A 39 15.26 -3.28 -6.66
C GLN A 39 14.50 -3.14 -5.33
N LEU A 40 14.61 -1.96 -4.70
CA LEU A 40 13.79 -1.57 -3.57
C LEU A 40 12.73 -0.57 -4.03
N ILE A 41 11.47 -0.83 -3.70
CA ILE A 41 10.37 0.12 -3.92
C ILE A 41 9.72 0.38 -2.56
N VAL A 42 9.75 1.64 -2.15
CA VAL A 42 9.10 2.14 -0.93
C VAL A 42 7.81 2.83 -1.34
N PHE A 43 6.73 2.55 -0.62
CA PHE A 43 5.39 3.01 -0.94
C PHE A 43 4.88 3.97 0.12
N SER A 44 3.96 4.83 -0.29
CA SER A 44 3.26 5.74 0.61
C SER A 44 2.04 5.03 1.23
N PRO A 45 1.68 5.34 2.49
CA PRO A 45 0.37 4.96 3.00
C PRO A 45 -0.74 5.54 2.11
N PHE A 46 -1.81 4.79 1.92
CA PHE A 46 -2.98 5.29 1.20
C PHE A 46 -3.64 6.45 1.97
N THR A 47 -4.39 7.29 1.26
CA THR A 47 -5.24 8.31 1.87
C THR A 47 -6.69 8.10 1.47
N PHE A 48 -7.62 8.51 2.34
CA PHE A 48 -9.04 8.50 2.01
C PHE A 48 -9.39 9.71 1.15
N GLY A 49 -10.09 9.46 0.06
CA GLY A 49 -10.71 10.48 -0.78
C GLY A 49 -12.17 10.70 -0.40
N SER A 50 -13.01 10.95 -1.41
CA SER A 50 -14.44 11.16 -1.21
C SER A 50 -15.14 9.90 -0.71
N SER A 51 -16.15 10.10 0.15
CA SER A 51 -17.12 9.08 0.51
C SER A 51 -18.52 9.62 0.33
N ALA A 52 -19.43 8.79 -0.17
CA ALA A 52 -20.81 9.18 -0.41
C ALA A 52 -21.73 7.97 -0.52
N PHE A 53 -23.00 8.16 -0.14
CA PHE A 53 -24.07 7.30 -0.62
C PHE A 53 -24.43 7.69 -2.05
N LYS A 54 -24.59 6.68 -2.91
CA LYS A 54 -25.07 6.83 -4.29
C LYS A 54 -26.56 6.48 -4.37
N PRO A 55 -27.26 6.87 -5.45
CA PRO A 55 -28.61 6.41 -5.73
C PRO A 55 -28.70 4.87 -5.60
N GLY A 56 -29.78 4.38 -5.01
CA GLY A 56 -29.94 2.96 -4.66
C GLY A 56 -29.35 2.56 -3.30
N GLY A 57 -28.81 3.51 -2.52
CA GLY A 57 -28.35 3.26 -1.14
C GLY A 57 -26.99 2.56 -1.04
N LEU A 58 -26.24 2.51 -2.15
CA LEU A 58 -24.88 1.97 -2.17
C LEU A 58 -23.93 2.97 -1.50
N PHE A 59 -23.04 2.49 -0.65
CA PHE A 59 -21.98 3.33 -0.10
C PHE A 59 -20.73 3.22 -0.96
N GLN A 60 -20.12 4.35 -1.31
CA GLN A 60 -18.85 4.41 -2.03
C GLN A 60 -17.80 5.18 -1.25
N LEU A 61 -16.58 4.67 -1.30
CA LEU A 61 -15.38 5.28 -0.74
C LEU A 61 -14.25 5.21 -1.77
N THR A 62 -13.58 6.32 -2.00
CA THR A 62 -12.36 6.34 -2.83
C THR A 62 -11.14 6.33 -1.91
N ALA A 63 -10.12 5.55 -2.24
CA ALA A 63 -8.80 5.67 -1.65
C ALA A 63 -7.76 6.00 -2.72
N MET A 64 -6.85 6.91 -2.38
CA MET A 64 -5.70 7.26 -3.21
C MET A 64 -4.49 6.47 -2.73
N GLY A 65 -3.66 6.00 -3.66
CA GLY A 65 -2.47 5.23 -3.32
C GLY A 65 -1.58 4.94 -4.52
N ASP A 66 -0.55 4.14 -4.27
CA ASP A 66 0.37 3.73 -5.33
C ASP A 66 -0.25 2.64 -6.22
N ASN A 67 -0.04 2.73 -7.54
CA ASN A 67 -0.56 1.76 -8.50
C ASN A 67 -0.09 0.34 -8.21
N GLY A 68 -0.98 -0.63 -8.43
CA GLY A 68 -0.72 -2.04 -8.17
C GLY A 68 -0.93 -2.46 -6.72
N ARG A 69 -1.20 -1.53 -5.79
CA ARG A 69 -1.56 -1.86 -4.41
C ARG A 69 -3.01 -2.30 -4.31
N SER A 70 -3.24 -3.46 -3.71
CA SER A 70 -4.57 -4.01 -3.47
C SER A 70 -4.98 -3.76 -2.04
N TYR A 71 -6.18 -3.21 -1.85
CA TYR A 71 -6.76 -3.00 -0.52
C TYR A 71 -8.06 -3.79 -0.42
N ARG A 72 -8.33 -4.33 0.76
CA ARG A 72 -9.62 -4.92 1.11
C ARG A 72 -10.40 -3.95 1.98
N MET A 73 -11.59 -3.59 1.53
CA MET A 73 -12.56 -2.93 2.37
C MET A 73 -13.22 -3.96 3.28
N GLU A 74 -13.24 -3.65 4.57
CA GLU A 74 -14.00 -4.37 5.57
C GLU A 74 -15.02 -3.43 6.20
N MET A 75 -16.17 -3.99 6.56
CA MET A 75 -17.22 -3.28 7.29
C MET A 75 -17.52 -3.93 8.62
N SER A 76 -17.98 -3.11 9.56
CA SER A 76 -18.39 -3.55 10.89
C SER A 76 -19.62 -2.76 11.36
N THR A 77 -20.45 -3.39 12.18
CA THR A 77 -21.58 -2.74 12.87
C THR A 77 -21.28 -2.45 14.34
N ASP A 78 -20.21 -3.02 14.89
CA ASP A 78 -19.87 -3.00 16.33
C ASP A 78 -18.41 -2.57 16.61
N LEU A 79 -17.61 -2.28 15.57
CA LEU A 79 -16.16 -2.01 15.61
C LEU A 79 -15.29 -3.18 16.08
N ILE A 80 -15.88 -4.35 16.37
CA ILE A 80 -15.19 -5.53 16.88
C ILE A 80 -15.12 -6.59 15.77
N THR A 81 -16.27 -6.91 15.17
CA THR A 81 -16.40 -7.89 14.10
C THR A 81 -16.30 -7.20 12.75
N TRP A 82 -15.24 -7.51 12.00
CA TRP A 82 -14.98 -6.92 10.69
C TRP A 82 -15.15 -7.97 9.60
N ASN A 83 -16.03 -7.69 8.65
CA ASN A 83 -16.34 -8.58 7.54
C ASN A 83 -15.86 -7.97 6.22
N PRO A 84 -15.23 -8.77 5.33
CA PRO A 84 -14.79 -8.28 4.04
C PRO A 84 -15.99 -7.90 3.15
N VAL A 85 -15.84 -6.80 2.40
CA VAL A 85 -16.85 -6.30 1.46
C VAL A 85 -16.36 -6.48 0.04
N VAL A 86 -15.21 -5.86 -0.29
CA VAL A 86 -14.65 -5.88 -1.64
C VAL A 86 -13.13 -5.66 -1.59
N THR A 87 -12.41 -6.19 -2.57
CA THR A 87 -10.97 -5.95 -2.75
C THR A 87 -10.74 -5.34 -4.11
N ASN A 88 -10.10 -4.17 -4.14
CA ASN A 88 -9.77 -3.45 -5.37
C ASN A 88 -8.29 -3.08 -5.39
N THR A 89 -7.72 -3.08 -6.59
CA THR A 89 -6.35 -2.65 -6.86
C THR A 89 -6.35 -1.20 -7.34
N VAL A 90 -5.43 -0.41 -6.79
CA VAL A 90 -5.21 0.98 -7.21
C VAL A 90 -4.69 1.01 -8.64
N SER A 91 -5.37 1.78 -9.48
CA SER A 91 -5.01 2.04 -10.86
C SER A 91 -5.23 3.53 -11.16
N GLY A 92 -4.30 4.16 -11.88
CA GLY A 92 -4.36 5.61 -12.11
C GLY A 92 -4.29 6.46 -10.84
N GLY A 93 -3.72 5.93 -9.75
CA GLY A 93 -3.54 6.62 -8.46
C GLY A 93 -4.71 6.51 -7.49
N ALA A 94 -5.82 5.87 -7.87
CA ALA A 94 -6.98 5.68 -6.99
C ALA A 94 -7.65 4.29 -7.13
N ALA A 95 -8.41 3.91 -6.11
CA ALA A 95 -9.36 2.81 -6.17
C ALA A 95 -10.67 3.23 -5.50
N THR A 96 -11.80 2.90 -6.14
CA THR A 96 -13.14 3.13 -5.59
C THR A 96 -13.72 1.84 -5.07
N PHE A 97 -14.14 1.82 -3.82
CA PHE A 97 -14.72 0.67 -3.13
C PHE A 97 -16.22 0.91 -2.97
N THR A 98 -17.03 -0.10 -3.26
CA THR A 98 -18.50 0.01 -3.19
C THR A 98 -19.04 -1.08 -2.27
N ASP A 99 -19.81 -0.67 -1.26
CA ASP A 99 -20.63 -1.58 -0.46
C ASP A 99 -22.08 -1.50 -0.93
N SER A 100 -22.51 -2.54 -1.64
CA SER A 100 -23.87 -2.65 -2.17
C SER A 100 -24.91 -3.05 -1.12
N THR A 101 -24.47 -3.44 0.08
CA THR A 101 -25.35 -3.95 1.15
C THR A 101 -25.63 -2.90 2.23
N ALA A 102 -25.17 -1.66 2.01
CA ALA A 102 -25.28 -0.56 2.97
C ALA A 102 -26.68 0.05 3.06
N ALA A 103 -27.54 -0.17 2.06
CA ALA A 103 -28.88 0.38 2.01
C ALA A 103 -29.71 -0.04 3.25
N GLY A 104 -30.38 0.93 3.87
CA GLY A 104 -31.23 0.68 5.04
C GLY A 104 -30.49 0.31 6.33
N ARG A 105 -29.15 0.38 6.36
CA ARG A 105 -28.35 0.08 7.55
C ARG A 105 -27.85 1.38 8.18
N PRO A 106 -28.39 1.80 9.33
CA PRO A 106 -28.16 3.14 9.89
C PRO A 106 -26.73 3.35 10.42
N GLN A 107 -26.01 2.27 10.73
CA GLN A 107 -24.66 2.36 11.27
C GLN A 107 -23.75 1.28 10.68
N ARG A 108 -22.72 1.73 9.95
CA ARG A 108 -21.63 0.91 9.45
C ARG A 108 -20.33 1.69 9.56
N PHE A 109 -19.29 0.99 9.99
CA PHE A 109 -17.93 1.48 10.03
C PHE A 109 -17.13 0.76 8.96
N TYR A 110 -16.18 1.46 8.35
CA TYR A 110 -15.38 0.93 7.26
C TYR A 110 -13.89 1.11 7.57
N ARG A 111 -13.09 0.13 7.17
CA ARG A 111 -11.62 0.23 7.16
C ARG A 111 -11.08 -0.39 5.88
N LEU A 112 -9.90 0.06 5.47
CA LEU A 112 -9.15 -0.54 4.37
C LEU A 112 -7.90 -1.21 4.91
N LEU A 113 -7.66 -2.45 4.50
CA LEU A 113 -6.43 -3.18 4.79
C LEU A 113 -5.63 -3.37 3.51
N LEU A 114 -4.35 -3.03 3.55
CA LEU A 114 -3.41 -3.39 2.48
C LEU A 114 -3.26 -4.91 2.44
N LEU A 115 -3.34 -5.49 1.25
CA LEU A 115 -3.04 -6.90 1.01
C LEU A 115 -1.58 -7.09 0.55
N PRO A 116 -0.98 -8.26 0.81
CA PRO A 116 0.37 -8.60 0.36
C PRO A 116 0.57 -8.46 -1.16
#